data_AF-A0A3D3UYW1-F1
#
_entry.id   AF-A0A3D3UYW1-F1
#
_cell.length_a   1.000
_cell.length_b   1.000
_cell.length_c   1.000
_cell.angle_alpha   90.00
_cell.angle_beta   90.00
_cell.angle_gamma   90.00
#
_symmetry.space_group_name_H-M   'P 1'
#
loop_
_entity.id
_entity.type
_entity.pdbx_description
1 polymer ?
#
loop_
_entity_poly.entity_id
_entity_poly.type
_entity_poly.pdbx_seq_one_letter_code
_entity_poly.pdbx_strand_id
1 'polypeptide(L)'
;PKPHTPFGLLGQKPKSYFEQAKKLIIEEKTKLRAKFLQFKFHHINRSVLESAIGRGDRRLCDVIEEAWRAGAKFDLWDECFDYELWHKAFEKFGIDIEAAAQKQFNPDETAPWEHLGGPDKKYLLGHLENTRCRISESMI
;
A
#
# COMPACT_ATOMS: atom_id res chain seq x y z
N PRO A 1 0.73 0.87 2.70
CA PRO A 1 0.71 1.46 4.06
C PRO A 1 -0.33 2.57 4.09
N LYS A 2 -1.09 2.73 5.17
CA LYS A 2 -2.15 3.73 5.23
C LYS A 2 -1.62 5.00 5.93
N PRO A 3 -2.00 6.20 5.46
CA PRO A 3 -1.68 7.45 6.15
C PRO A 3 -2.25 7.44 7.57
N HIS A 4 -1.70 8.28 8.46
CA HIS A 4 -2.13 8.39 9.86
C HIS A 4 -2.04 7.09 10.69
N THR A 5 -1.22 6.13 10.26
CA THR A 5 -0.94 4.90 11.02
C THR A 5 0.53 4.86 11.46
N PRO A 6 0.90 4.05 12.47
CA PRO A 6 2.30 3.88 12.86
C PRO A 6 3.21 3.45 11.70
N PHE A 7 2.66 2.73 10.72
CA PHE A 7 3.40 2.28 9.53
C PHE A 7 3.23 3.21 8.32
N GLY A 8 2.56 4.36 8.46
CA GLY A 8 2.24 5.26 7.35
C GLY A 8 3.47 5.81 6.63
N LEU A 9 4.56 6.03 7.37
CA LEU A 9 5.84 6.48 6.82
C LEU A 9 6.63 5.37 6.12
N LEU A 10 6.30 4.10 6.36
CA LEU A 10 7.00 2.99 5.68
C LEU A 10 6.51 2.85 4.25
N GLY A 11 7.38 2.43 3.35
CA GLY A 11 7.02 2.02 1.99
C GLY A 11 6.25 0.70 1.97
N GLN A 12 5.35 0.53 0.99
CA GLN A 12 4.86 -0.80 0.67
C GLN A 12 6.04 -1.66 0.20
N LYS A 13 6.02 -2.97 0.50
CA LYS A 13 6.92 -3.90 -0.16
C LYS A 13 6.60 -3.98 -1.67
N PRO A 14 7.57 -4.34 -2.53
CA PRO A 14 7.32 -4.50 -3.95
C PRO A 14 6.29 -5.60 -4.21
N LYS A 15 5.60 -5.54 -5.35
CA LYS A 15 4.59 -6.54 -5.74
C LYS A 15 5.11 -7.98 -5.67
N SER A 16 6.36 -8.20 -6.11
CA SER A 16 7.04 -9.50 -6.09
C SER A 16 7.12 -10.11 -4.69
N TYR A 17 7.25 -9.30 -3.64
CA TYR A 17 7.25 -9.79 -2.26
C TYR A 17 5.91 -10.45 -1.90
N PHE A 18 4.79 -9.82 -2.25
CA PHE A 18 3.47 -10.36 -1.96
C PHE A 18 3.13 -11.58 -2.80
N GLU A 19 3.59 -11.63 -4.06
CA GLU A 19 3.45 -12.80 -4.92
C GLU A 19 4.20 -14.00 -4.36
N GLN A 20 5.44 -13.79 -3.90
CA GLN A 20 6.25 -14.82 -3.24
C GLN A 20 5.60 -15.28 -1.93
N ALA A 21 5.16 -14.36 -1.08
CA ALA A 21 4.48 -14.69 0.17
C ALA A 21 3.20 -15.52 -0.07
N LYS A 22 2.37 -15.12 -1.04
CA LYS A 22 1.18 -15.87 -1.45
C LYS A 22 1.53 -17.27 -1.92
N LYS A 23 2.57 -17.41 -2.76
CA LYS A 23 3.04 -18.70 -3.26
C LYS A 23 3.47 -19.61 -2.10
N LEU A 24 4.30 -19.12 -1.20
CA LEU A 24 4.77 -19.87 -0.03
C LEU A 24 3.61 -20.35 0.85
N ILE A 25 2.65 -19.47 1.15
CA ILE A 25 1.47 -19.83 1.98
C ILE A 25 0.66 -20.96 1.32
N ILE A 26 0.44 -20.89 0.02
CA ILE A 26 -0.33 -21.92 -0.72
C ILE A 26 0.44 -23.24 -0.81
N GLU A 27 1.76 -23.19 -1.02
CA GLU A 27 2.62 -24.37 -1.03
C GLU A 27 2.61 -25.08 0.32
N GLU A 28 2.78 -24.35 1.43
CA GLU A 28 2.75 -24.92 2.78
C GLU A 28 1.36 -25.48 3.13
N LYS A 29 0.29 -24.78 2.79
CA LYS A 29 -1.08 -25.30 2.93
C LYS A 29 -1.24 -26.65 2.22
N THR A 30 -0.69 -26.76 1.02
CA THR A 30 -0.76 -27.97 0.19
C THR A 30 0.04 -29.11 0.81
N LYS A 31 1.28 -28.84 1.25
CA LYS A 31 2.15 -29.81 1.92
C LYS A 31 1.50 -30.37 3.18
N LEU A 32 0.89 -29.50 4.01
CA LEU A 32 0.21 -29.88 5.24
C LEU A 32 -1.18 -30.50 5.03
N ARG A 33 -1.65 -30.58 3.78
CA ARG A 33 -3.01 -31.06 3.42
C ARG A 33 -4.11 -30.33 4.19
N ALA A 34 -3.88 -29.06 4.54
CA ALA A 34 -4.75 -28.26 5.40
C ALA A 34 -5.97 -27.72 4.62
N LYS A 35 -6.83 -28.62 4.13
CA LYS A 35 -8.02 -28.28 3.33
C LYS A 35 -9.04 -27.42 4.10
N PHE A 36 -9.03 -27.50 5.43
CA PHE A 36 -9.88 -26.70 6.31
C PHE A 36 -9.48 -25.22 6.38
N LEU A 37 -8.27 -24.84 5.95
CA LEU A 37 -7.83 -23.45 5.92
C LEU A 37 -8.24 -22.77 4.61
N GLN A 38 -8.92 -21.64 4.72
CA GLN A 38 -9.24 -20.76 3.60
C GLN A 38 -8.50 -19.44 3.74
N PHE A 39 -7.72 -19.06 2.73
CA PHE A 39 -7.02 -17.78 2.68
C PHE A 39 -7.74 -16.85 1.72
N LYS A 40 -8.02 -15.63 2.17
CA LYS A 40 -8.48 -14.52 1.33
C LYS A 40 -7.29 -13.60 1.07
N PHE A 41 -6.99 -13.36 -0.20
CA PHE A 41 -5.93 -12.44 -0.61
C PHE A 41 -6.55 -11.23 -1.28
N HIS A 42 -6.04 -10.04 -0.95
CA HIS A 42 -6.38 -8.83 -1.68
C HIS A 42 -5.66 -8.79 -3.04
N HIS A 43 -6.24 -8.10 -4.01
CA HIS A 43 -5.56 -7.80 -5.27
C HIS A 43 -4.36 -6.89 -5.03
N ILE A 44 -3.16 -7.37 -5.34
CA ILE A 44 -1.90 -6.64 -5.07
C ILE A 44 -1.88 -5.29 -5.79
N ASN A 45 -2.35 -5.26 -7.05
CA ASN A 45 -2.47 -4.04 -7.84
C ASN A 45 -3.36 -2.98 -7.16
N ARG A 46 -4.50 -3.40 -6.57
CA ARG A 46 -5.35 -2.48 -5.79
C ARG A 46 -4.61 -1.97 -4.56
N SER A 47 -3.91 -2.83 -3.83
CA SER A 47 -3.11 -2.41 -2.68
C SER A 47 -2.01 -1.41 -3.04
N VAL A 48 -1.35 -1.59 -4.20
CA VAL A 48 -0.37 -0.63 -4.75
C VAL A 48 -1.04 0.72 -5.01
N LEU A 49 -2.16 0.73 -5.74
CA LEU A 49 -2.92 1.94 -6.01
C LEU A 49 -3.35 2.68 -4.73
N GLU A 50 -3.92 1.95 -3.77
CA GLU A 50 -4.34 2.50 -2.48
C GLU A 50 -3.17 3.12 -1.70
N SER A 51 -1.99 2.50 -1.76
CA SER A 51 -0.79 2.98 -1.09
C SER A 51 -0.19 4.20 -1.79
N ALA A 52 -0.26 4.26 -3.11
CA ALA A 52 0.17 5.41 -3.91
C ALA A 52 -0.76 6.61 -3.69
N ILE A 53 -2.07 6.42 -3.88
CA ILE A 53 -3.08 7.48 -3.74
C ILE A 53 -3.18 7.97 -2.29
N GLY A 54 -3.33 7.05 -1.34
CA GLY A 54 -3.55 7.40 0.06
C GLY A 54 -2.35 8.11 0.71
N ARG A 55 -1.17 8.05 0.09
CA ARG A 55 0.06 8.69 0.59
C ARG A 55 0.62 9.75 -0.36
N GLY A 56 -0.14 10.11 -1.39
CA GLY A 56 0.25 11.12 -2.37
C GLY A 56 0.01 12.54 -1.91
N ASP A 57 0.60 13.48 -2.65
CA ASP A 57 0.37 14.91 -2.50
C ASP A 57 -0.54 15.45 -3.61
N ARG A 58 -0.70 16.78 -3.67
CA ARG A 58 -1.53 17.50 -4.64
C ARG A 58 -1.27 17.12 -6.12
N ARG A 59 -0.10 16.57 -6.46
CA ARG A 59 0.20 16.11 -7.83
C ARG A 59 -0.69 14.96 -8.27
N LEU A 60 -1.27 14.20 -7.34
CA LEU A 60 -2.22 13.14 -7.67
C LEU A 60 -3.61 13.64 -8.04
N CYS A 61 -3.92 14.93 -7.85
CA CYS A 61 -5.21 15.48 -8.27
C CYS A 61 -5.43 15.27 -9.78
N ASP A 62 -4.42 15.62 -10.59
CA ASP A 62 -4.50 15.48 -12.05
C ASP A 62 -4.54 14.00 -12.48
N VAL A 63 -3.82 13.13 -11.76
CA VAL A 63 -3.84 11.67 -11.98
C VAL A 63 -5.23 11.08 -11.73
N ILE A 64 -5.87 11.47 -10.62
CA ILE A 64 -7.22 10.98 -10.27
C ILE A 64 -8.24 11.48 -11.29
N GLU A 65 -8.16 12.75 -11.69
CA GLU A 65 -9.06 13.30 -12.71
C GLU A 65 -8.89 12.57 -14.05
N GLU A 66 -7.64 12.30 -14.46
CA GLU A 66 -7.37 11.58 -15.70
C GLU A 66 -7.91 10.15 -15.66
N ALA A 67 -7.65 9.41 -14.58
CA ALA A 67 -8.16 8.04 -14.44
C ALA A 67 -9.68 8.01 -14.52
N TRP A 68 -10.37 8.96 -13.86
CA TRP A 68 -11.81 9.10 -13.94
C TRP A 68 -12.30 9.43 -15.35
N ARG A 69 -11.66 10.38 -16.05
CA ARG A 69 -11.98 10.70 -17.45
C ARG A 69 -11.76 9.51 -18.39
N ALA A 70 -10.78 8.66 -18.10
CA ALA A 70 -10.51 7.42 -18.83
C ALA A 70 -11.50 6.29 -18.49
N GLY A 71 -12.38 6.49 -17.50
CA GLY A 71 -13.46 5.56 -17.16
C GLY A 71 -13.30 4.82 -15.84
N ALA A 72 -12.26 5.10 -15.04
CA ALA A 72 -12.09 4.52 -13.71
C ALA A 72 -13.25 4.95 -12.80
N LYS A 73 -14.01 3.97 -12.31
CA LYS A 73 -15.15 4.16 -11.42
C LYS A 73 -15.44 2.86 -10.70
N PHE A 74 -15.98 2.97 -9.50
CA PHE A 74 -16.35 1.79 -8.69
C PHE A 74 -15.17 0.83 -8.44
N ASP A 75 -13.94 1.34 -8.31
CA ASP A 75 -12.70 0.55 -8.15
C ASP A 75 -12.64 -0.35 -6.90
N LEU A 76 -13.59 -0.17 -5.98
CA LEU A 76 -13.80 -1.03 -4.81
C LEU A 76 -14.40 -2.40 -5.16
N TRP A 77 -15.10 -2.51 -6.30
CA TRP A 77 -15.65 -3.76 -6.81
C TRP A 77 -14.68 -4.41 -7.79
N ASP A 78 -14.39 -5.70 -7.58
CA ASP A 78 -13.38 -6.43 -8.36
C ASP A 78 -13.72 -6.48 -9.86
N GLU A 79 -15.01 -6.51 -10.20
CA GLU A 79 -15.47 -6.55 -11.59
C GLU A 79 -15.33 -5.20 -12.32
N CYS A 80 -15.15 -4.11 -11.58
CA CYS A 80 -15.02 -2.76 -12.13
C CYS A 80 -13.58 -2.24 -12.10
N PHE A 81 -12.71 -2.88 -11.32
CA PHE A 81 -11.35 -2.41 -11.11
C PHE A 81 -10.44 -2.69 -12.31
N ASP A 82 -10.03 -1.62 -12.99
CA ASP A 82 -9.08 -1.68 -14.10
C ASP A 82 -7.79 -0.94 -13.72
N TYR A 83 -6.75 -1.71 -13.41
CA TYR A 83 -5.45 -1.17 -13.03
C TYR A 83 -4.74 -0.44 -14.17
N GLU A 84 -5.02 -0.79 -15.43
CA GLU A 84 -4.36 -0.18 -16.58
C GLU A 84 -4.80 1.27 -16.79
N LEU A 85 -6.05 1.60 -16.45
CA LEU A 85 -6.53 2.99 -16.47
C LEU A 85 -5.72 3.86 -15.51
N TRP A 86 -5.47 3.34 -14.31
CA TRP A 86 -4.65 4.01 -13.30
C TRP A 86 -3.20 4.08 -13.72
N HIS A 87 -2.61 2.98 -14.20
CA HIS A 87 -1.23 2.95 -14.66
C HIS A 87 -0.97 4.02 -15.73
N LYS A 88 -1.83 4.09 -16.76
CA LYS A 88 -1.74 5.11 -17.83
C LYS A 88 -1.92 6.53 -17.31
N ALA A 89 -2.84 6.75 -16.37
CA ALA A 89 -3.01 8.06 -15.75
C ALA A 89 -1.76 8.50 -15.00
N PHE A 90 -1.17 7.61 -14.19
CA PHE A 90 0.09 7.86 -13.48
C PHE A 90 1.25 8.16 -14.46
N GLU A 91 1.40 7.34 -15.50
CA GLU A 91 2.41 7.49 -16.54
C GLU A 91 2.30 8.83 -17.29
N LYS A 92 1.07 9.27 -17.61
CA LYS A 92 0.80 10.56 -18.28
C LYS A 92 1.39 11.76 -17.52
N PHE A 93 1.42 11.70 -16.19
CA PHE A 93 1.98 12.76 -15.34
C PHE A 93 3.41 12.47 -14.88
N GLY A 94 4.06 11.47 -15.46
CA GLY A 94 5.46 11.12 -15.16
C GLY A 94 5.65 10.58 -13.74
N ILE A 95 4.62 9.96 -13.15
CA ILE A 95 4.67 9.37 -11.81
C ILE A 95 4.65 7.86 -11.95
N ASP A 96 5.67 7.19 -11.42
CA ASP A 96 5.64 5.73 -11.28
C ASP A 96 4.78 5.33 -10.08
N ILE A 97 3.70 4.59 -10.33
CA ILE A 97 2.73 4.18 -9.31
C ILE A 97 3.35 3.26 -8.25
N GLU A 98 4.27 2.37 -8.65
CA GLU A 98 4.92 1.45 -7.73
C GLU A 98 5.92 2.19 -6.84
N ALA A 99 6.71 3.11 -7.40
CA ALA A 99 7.62 3.97 -6.66
C ALA A 99 6.85 4.85 -5.67
N ALA A 100 5.70 5.39 -6.07
CA ALA A 100 4.82 6.15 -5.16
C ALA A 100 4.30 5.27 -4.00
N ALA A 101 3.91 4.02 -4.28
CA ALA A 101 3.47 3.06 -3.27
C ALA A 101 4.62 2.55 -2.37
N GLN A 102 5.85 2.49 -2.89
CA GLN A 102 7.04 2.02 -2.20
C GLN A 102 7.80 3.16 -1.49
N LYS A 103 7.47 4.43 -1.76
CA LYS A 103 8.10 5.59 -1.11
C LYS A 103 8.06 5.42 0.40
N GLN A 104 9.24 5.48 1.00
CA GLN A 104 9.44 5.60 2.43
C GLN A 104 9.65 7.07 2.77
N PHE A 105 9.05 7.50 3.87
CA PHE A 105 9.15 8.85 4.37
C PHE A 105 10.09 8.91 5.57
N ASN A 106 10.92 9.94 5.63
CA ASN A 106 11.75 10.25 6.78
C ASN A 106 10.85 10.76 7.93
N PRO A 107 10.99 10.25 9.17
CA PRO A 107 10.34 10.84 10.34
C PRO A 107 10.45 12.36 10.47
N ASP A 108 11.55 12.95 10.00
CA ASP A 108 11.80 14.39 10.08
C ASP A 108 11.17 15.20 8.94
N GLU A 109 10.74 14.55 7.85
CA GLU A 109 10.05 15.24 6.76
C GLU A 109 8.54 15.37 7.04
N THR A 110 7.91 16.40 6.47
CA THR A 110 6.46 16.56 6.53
C THR A 110 5.81 15.64 5.49
N ALA A 111 5.09 14.62 5.94
CA ALA A 111 4.38 13.74 5.01
C ALA A 111 3.16 14.46 4.37
N PRO A 112 2.78 14.10 3.13
CA PRO A 112 1.72 14.78 2.39
C PRO A 112 0.39 14.94 3.11
N TRP A 113 0.03 13.98 3.97
CA TRP A 113 -1.25 13.94 4.68
C TRP A 113 -1.22 14.62 6.06
N GLU A 114 -0.06 15.06 6.58
CA GLU A 114 0.03 15.58 7.96
C GLU A 114 -0.86 16.80 8.23
N HIS A 115 -1.09 17.62 7.20
CA HIS A 115 -1.94 18.80 7.30
C HIS A 115 -3.45 18.48 7.38
N LEU A 116 -3.86 17.22 7.14
CA LEU A 116 -5.26 16.78 7.16
C LEU A 116 -5.75 16.35 8.56
N GLY A 117 -4.93 16.54 9.60
CA GLY A 117 -5.22 16.16 10.97
C GLY A 117 -4.85 14.70 11.29
N GLY A 118 -5.47 14.11 12.31
CA GLY A 118 -5.20 12.73 12.75
C GLY A 118 -4.39 12.62 14.04
N PRO A 119 -3.91 11.41 14.39
CA PRO A 119 -3.15 11.18 15.61
C PRO A 119 -1.81 11.95 15.62
N ASP A 120 -1.34 12.28 16.82
CA ASP A 120 -0.04 12.95 17.00
C ASP A 120 1.11 12.13 16.40
N LYS A 121 2.03 12.81 15.69
CA LYS A 121 3.15 12.17 14.99
C LYS A 121 4.10 11.46 15.95
N LYS A 122 4.39 12.04 17.13
CA LYS A 122 5.26 11.41 18.13
C LYS A 122 4.61 10.14 18.67
N TYR A 123 3.29 10.16 18.89
CA TYR A 123 2.53 8.98 19.27
C TYR A 123 2.66 7.85 18.24
N LEU A 124 2.51 8.14 16.94
CA LEU A 124 2.65 7.16 15.87
C LEU A 124 4.08 6.60 15.75
N LEU A 125 5.09 7.46 15.86
CA LEU A 125 6.50 7.07 15.83
C LEU A 125 6.88 6.17 17.01
N GLY A 126 6.40 6.48 18.22
CA GLY A 126 6.62 5.62 19.38
C GLY A 126 6.02 4.21 19.20
N HIS A 127 4.86 4.09 18.57
CA HIS A 127 4.26 2.78 18.24
C HIS A 127 5.08 2.01 17.19
N LEU A 128 5.62 2.71 16.20
CA LEU A 128 6.49 2.10 15.20
C LEU A 128 7.76 1.55 15.83
N GLU A 129 8.42 2.34 16.70
CA GLU A 129 9.63 1.94 17.41
C GLU A 129 9.38 0.73 18.32
N ASN A 130 8.34 0.79 19.16
CA ASN A 130 7.93 -0.32 20.02
C ASN A 130 7.68 -1.61 19.22
N THR A 131 7.06 -1.50 18.05
CA THR A 131 6.82 -2.66 17.19
C THR A 131 8.13 -3.23 16.65
N ARG A 132 9.07 -2.38 16.24
CA ARG A 132 10.38 -2.81 15.74
C ARG A 132 11.17 -3.57 16.80
N CYS A 133 11.20 -3.08 18.05
CA CYS A 133 11.87 -3.75 19.17
C CYS A 133 11.28 -5.15 19.42
N ARG A 134 9.95 -5.27 19.45
CA ARG A 134 9.28 -6.56 19.66
C ARG A 134 9.57 -7.57 18.54
N ILE A 135 9.61 -7.11 17.29
CA ILE A 135 9.94 -7.98 16.16
C ILE A 135 11.38 -8.49 16.28
N SER A 136 12.34 -7.62 16.63
CA SER A 136 13.73 -8.05 16.83
C SER A 136 13.90 -9.05 17.97
N GLU A 137 13.17 -8.90 19.06
CA GLU A 137 13.19 -9.83 20.20
C GLU A 137 12.57 -11.20 19.85
N SER A 138 11.59 -11.23 18.94
CA SER A 138 10.88 -12.46 18.54
C SER A 138 11.63 -13.29 17.50
N MET A 139 12.66 -12.73 16.87
CA MET A 139 13.50 -13.37 15.85
C MET A 139 14.83 -13.90 16.40
N ILE A 140 15.03 -13.77 17.72
CA ILE A 140 16.13 -14.36 18.52
C ILE A 140 15.56 -15.56 19.29
#